data_AF-A0A7S2KG36-F1
#
_entry.id   AF-A0A7S2KG36-F1
#
_cell.length_a   1.000
_cell.length_b   1.000
_cell.length_c   1.000
_cell.angle_alpha   90.00
_cell.angle_beta   90.00
_cell.angle_gamma   90.00
#
_symmetry.space_group_name_H-M   'P 1'
#
loop_
_entity.id
_entity.type
_entity.pdbx_description
1 polymer ?
#
loop_
_entity_poly.entity_id
_entity_poly.type
_entity_poly.pdbx_seq_one_letter_code
_entity_poly.pdbx_strand_id
1 'polypeptide(L)'
;VLAVLRQVLSLLGMCVALAISGLIIQMLLYVGEAIEGMTSNFVVQNVAPLLVYIVVVGLLQRVYEHLAEWLTLQEGHLMWPTHLRSLTMKKALFNLINMHGWFLYLAFWKQDFDYLHEQLMIFFTVKQLIGNCTEVLVPRAVSAVGRTPKGFDRQATPSSVSPAAIEAHWMLQEPNIGDDYLEVAGLFAAAIWYCPVFPLGLLFALLHAVFE
;
A
#
# COMPACT_ATOMS: atom_id res chain seq x y z
N VAL A 1 7.85 9.83 -30.98
CA VAL A 1 8.08 8.38 -31.19
C VAL A 1 8.97 7.78 -30.09
N LEU A 2 10.22 8.23 -29.92
CA LEU A 2 11.14 7.72 -28.87
C LEU A 2 10.58 7.82 -27.44
N ALA A 3 9.97 8.94 -27.05
CA ALA A 3 9.38 9.10 -25.72
C ALA A 3 8.20 8.13 -25.47
N VAL A 4 7.35 7.93 -26.48
CA VAL A 4 6.23 6.98 -26.43
C VAL A 4 6.75 5.54 -26.35
N LEU A 5 7.81 5.22 -27.11
CA LEU A 5 8.46 3.91 -27.06
C LEU A 5 9.01 3.60 -25.66
N ARG A 6 9.62 4.58 -24.98
CA ARG A 6 10.10 4.42 -23.60
C ARG A 6 8.96 4.18 -22.60
N GLN A 7 7.82 4.86 -22.76
CA GLN A 7 6.64 4.64 -21.92
C GLN A 7 6.04 3.25 -22.15
N VAL A 8 5.92 2.81 -23.40
CA VAL A 8 5.43 1.46 -23.72
C VAL A 8 6.36 0.39 -23.15
N LEU A 9 7.67 0.57 -23.27
CA LEU A 9 8.66 -0.34 -22.70
C LEU A 9 8.57 -0.37 -21.17
N SER A 10 8.35 0.78 -20.53
CA SER A 10 8.17 0.84 -19.08
C SER A 10 6.91 0.12 -18.61
N LEU A 11 5.78 0.30 -19.31
CA LEU A 11 4.54 -0.42 -19.04
C LEU A 11 4.72 -1.93 -19.20
N LEU A 12 5.42 -2.35 -20.25
CA LEU A 12 5.74 -3.75 -20.47
C LEU A 12 6.65 -4.31 -19.37
N GLY A 13 7.62 -3.52 -18.90
CA GLY A 13 8.46 -3.84 -17.74
C GLY A 13 7.64 -4.04 -16.47
N MET A 14 6.65 -3.18 -16.20
CA MET A 14 5.73 -3.33 -15.07
C MET A 14 4.89 -4.61 -15.18
N CYS A 15 4.36 -4.93 -16.37
CA CYS A 15 3.60 -6.17 -16.59
C CYS A 15 4.46 -7.42 -16.37
N VAL A 16 5.71 -7.42 -16.84
CA VAL A 16 6.65 -8.52 -16.60
C VAL A 16 6.95 -8.65 -15.11
N ALA A 17 7.16 -7.53 -14.42
CA ALA A 17 7.43 -7.54 -12.98
C ALA A 17 6.23 -8.12 -12.22
N LEU A 18 5.00 -7.67 -12.53
CA LEU A 18 3.77 -8.24 -11.98
C LEU A 18 3.64 -9.75 -12.21
N ALA A 19 3.96 -10.22 -13.41
CA ALA A 19 3.95 -11.65 -13.70
C ALA A 19 4.98 -12.41 -12.85
N ILE A 20 6.18 -11.85 -12.69
CA ILE A 20 7.22 -12.42 -11.83
C ILE A 20 6.76 -12.47 -10.37
N SER A 21 6.12 -11.43 -9.81
CA SER A 21 5.53 -11.55 -8.46
C SER A 21 4.51 -12.66 -8.36
N GLY A 22 3.63 -12.78 -9.35
CA GLY A 22 2.62 -13.83 -9.36
C GLY A 22 3.27 -15.21 -9.30
N LEU A 23 4.33 -15.42 -10.08
CA LEU A 23 5.11 -16.66 -10.06
C LEU A 23 5.85 -16.88 -8.73
N ILE A 24 6.44 -15.84 -8.15
CA ILE A 24 7.12 -15.93 -6.84
C ILE A 24 6.12 -16.31 -5.75
N ILE A 25 4.96 -15.66 -5.72
CA ILE A 25 3.90 -15.96 -4.74
C ILE A 25 3.38 -17.38 -4.95
N GLN A 26 3.15 -17.80 -6.20
CA GLN A 26 2.71 -19.17 -6.51
C GLN A 26 3.74 -20.21 -6.06
N MET A 27 5.04 -19.96 -6.33
CA MET A 27 6.12 -20.83 -5.87
C MET A 27 6.15 -20.88 -4.33
N LEU A 28 5.95 -19.75 -3.67
CA LEU A 28 5.98 -19.67 -2.21
C LEU A 28 4.83 -20.45 -1.57
N LEU A 29 3.63 -20.38 -2.16
CA LEU A 29 2.49 -21.18 -1.73
C LEU A 29 2.75 -22.67 -1.92
N TYR A 30 3.32 -23.07 -3.06
CA TYR A 30 3.69 -24.47 -3.33
C TYR A 30 4.73 -25.01 -2.33
N VAL A 31 5.73 -24.19 -1.98
CA VAL A 31 6.71 -24.54 -0.93
C VAL A 31 6.04 -24.66 0.43
N GLY A 32 5.07 -23.81 0.74
CA GLY A 32 4.27 -23.88 1.97
C GLY A 32 3.54 -25.23 2.11
N GLU A 33 2.82 -25.64 1.07
CA GLU A 33 2.12 -26.93 1.02
C GLU A 33 3.09 -28.12 1.12
N ALA A 34 4.26 -28.02 0.50
CA ALA A 34 5.28 -29.08 0.56
C ALA A 34 5.86 -29.25 1.98
N ILE A 35 6.09 -28.15 2.71
CA ILE A 35 6.59 -28.19 4.10
C ILE A 35 5.54 -28.81 5.03
N GLU A 36 4.26 -28.48 4.82
CA GLU A 36 3.15 -29.07 5.56
C GLU A 36 3.08 -30.59 5.39
N GLY A 37 3.36 -31.12 4.20
CA GLY A 37 3.40 -32.56 3.94
C GLY A 37 4.59 -33.31 4.57
N MET A 38 5.67 -32.62 4.96
CA MET A 38 6.93 -33.24 5.41
C MET A 38 7.15 -33.22 6.93
N THR A 39 6.45 -32.36 7.68
CA THR A 39 6.72 -32.18 9.11
C THR A 39 5.45 -32.25 9.96
N SER A 40 5.51 -32.95 11.09
CA SER A 40 4.42 -33.01 12.07
C SER A 40 4.51 -31.94 13.16
N ASN A 41 5.53 -31.07 13.10
CA ASN A 41 5.71 -30.01 14.08
C ASN A 41 4.74 -28.86 13.78
N PHE A 42 3.79 -28.63 14.68
CA PHE A 42 2.76 -27.59 14.55
C PHE A 42 3.29 -26.20 14.15
N VAL A 43 4.43 -25.79 14.75
CA VAL A 43 5.06 -24.48 14.48
C VAL A 43 5.64 -24.40 13.07
N VAL A 44 6.32 -25.45 12.62
CA VAL A 44 6.96 -25.48 11.29
C VAL A 44 5.91 -25.64 10.20
N GLN A 45 4.82 -26.35 10.47
CA GLN A 45 3.70 -26.52 9.54
C GLN A 45 2.91 -25.22 9.35
N ASN A 46 2.54 -24.52 10.42
CA ASN A 46 1.60 -23.39 10.32
C ASN A 46 2.24 -22.01 10.38
N VAL A 47 3.27 -21.83 11.22
CA VAL A 47 3.82 -20.49 11.49
C VAL A 47 4.93 -20.12 10.51
N ALA A 48 5.79 -21.09 10.15
CA ALA A 48 6.92 -20.82 9.27
C ALA A 48 6.48 -20.35 7.85
N PRO A 49 5.51 -20.99 7.16
CA PRO A 49 5.09 -20.54 5.83
C PRO A 49 4.47 -19.14 5.86
N LEU A 50 3.67 -18.85 6.89
CA LEU A 50 3.05 -17.53 7.08
C LEU A 50 4.10 -16.43 7.28
N LEU A 51 5.11 -16.67 8.14
CA LEU A 51 6.17 -15.69 8.38
C LEU A 51 7.01 -15.44 7.13
N VAL A 52 7.39 -16.50 6.41
CA VAL A 52 8.12 -16.35 5.15
C VAL A 52 7.27 -15.61 4.12
N TYR A 53 5.97 -15.90 4.04
CA TYR A 53 5.03 -15.17 3.17
C TYR A 53 5.03 -13.67 3.45
N ILE A 54 4.83 -13.27 4.71
CA ILE A 54 4.81 -11.85 5.10
C ILE A 54 6.14 -11.16 4.75
N VAL A 55 7.28 -11.82 5.02
CA VAL A 55 8.61 -11.26 4.72
C VAL A 55 8.81 -11.10 3.21
N VAL A 56 8.50 -12.12 2.41
CA VAL A 56 8.68 -12.09 0.95
C VAL A 56 7.78 -11.03 0.33
N VAL A 57 6.50 -10.98 0.71
CA VAL A 57 5.56 -9.97 0.21
C VAL A 57 6.04 -8.55 0.57
N GLY A 58 6.52 -8.34 1.81
CA GLY A 58 7.06 -7.05 2.23
C GLY A 58 8.32 -6.62 1.47
N LEU A 59 9.23 -7.56 1.18
CA LEU A 59 10.42 -7.28 0.36
C LEU A 59 10.04 -6.96 -1.08
N LEU A 60 9.10 -7.74 -1.63
CA LEU A 60 8.62 -7.62 -2.98
C LEU A 60 7.96 -6.24 -3.20
N GLN A 61 7.16 -5.76 -2.24
CA GLN A 61 6.60 -4.40 -2.28
C GLN A 61 7.69 -3.33 -2.39
N ARG A 62 8.77 -3.42 -1.60
CA ARG A 62 9.89 -2.44 -1.70
C ARG A 62 10.60 -2.50 -3.04
N VAL A 63 10.82 -3.70 -3.58
CA VAL A 63 11.41 -3.87 -4.91
C VAL A 63 10.52 -3.20 -5.96
N TYR A 64 9.20 -3.29 -5.83
CA TYR A 64 8.27 -2.66 -6.76
C TYR A 64 8.26 -1.15 -6.72
N GLU A 65 8.25 -0.56 -5.54
CA GLU A 65 8.36 0.90 -5.39
C GLU A 65 9.64 1.40 -6.04
N HIS A 66 10.77 0.74 -5.76
CA HIS A 66 12.06 1.10 -6.35
C HIS A 66 12.08 0.90 -7.88
N LEU A 67 11.48 -0.18 -8.37
CA LEU A 67 11.39 -0.47 -9.80
C LEU A 67 10.53 0.57 -10.53
N ALA A 68 9.40 0.97 -9.95
CA ALA A 68 8.51 1.98 -10.51
C ALA A 68 9.22 3.33 -10.61
N GLU A 69 9.99 3.71 -9.59
CA GLU A 69 10.81 4.92 -9.58
C GLU A 69 11.91 4.84 -10.64
N TRP A 70 12.68 3.75 -10.65
CA TRP A 70 13.76 3.54 -11.61
C TRP A 70 13.25 3.60 -13.05
N LEU A 71 12.16 2.90 -13.35
CA LEU A 71 11.54 2.91 -14.67
C LEU A 71 11.05 4.30 -15.06
N THR A 72 10.46 5.05 -14.12
CA THR A 72 9.94 6.40 -14.40
C THR A 72 11.08 7.41 -14.60
N LEU A 73 12.24 7.20 -13.96
CA LEU A 73 13.45 7.98 -14.24
C LEU A 73 13.95 7.72 -15.67
N GLN A 74 13.94 6.46 -16.14
CA GLN A 74 14.35 6.11 -17.51
C GLN A 74 13.44 6.70 -18.61
N GLU A 75 12.19 7.07 -18.28
CA GLU A 75 11.28 7.72 -19.25
C GLU A 75 11.75 9.13 -19.65
N GLY A 76 12.56 9.79 -18.81
CA GLY A 76 13.17 11.09 -19.08
C GLY A 76 12.15 12.22 -19.25
N HIS A 77 11.25 12.38 -18.28
CA HIS A 77 10.24 13.45 -18.28
C HIS A 77 10.89 14.82 -18.09
N LEU A 78 10.45 15.81 -18.88
CA LEU A 78 10.97 17.18 -18.81
C LEU A 78 10.46 17.96 -17.59
N MET A 79 9.22 17.69 -17.18
CA MET A 79 8.55 18.42 -16.09
C MET A 79 8.23 17.49 -14.92
N TRP A 80 8.40 18.00 -13.70
CA TRP A 80 8.11 17.26 -12.46
C TRP A 80 6.66 16.75 -12.38
N PRO A 81 5.61 17.53 -12.72
CA PRO A 81 4.23 17.02 -12.68
C PRO A 81 3.99 15.85 -13.64
N THR A 82 4.67 15.82 -14.79
CA THR A 82 4.57 14.72 -15.76
C THR A 82 5.27 13.46 -15.25
N HIS A 83 6.43 13.63 -14.62
CA HIS A 83 7.13 12.55 -13.94
C HIS A 83 6.27 11.95 -12.83
N LEU A 84 5.76 12.80 -11.94
CA LEU A 84 4.94 12.39 -10.79
C LEU A 84 3.68 11.66 -11.26
N ARG A 85 2.95 12.19 -12.25
CA ARG A 85 1.77 11.51 -12.82
C ARG A 85 2.09 10.11 -13.34
N SER A 86 3.22 9.95 -14.04
CA SER A 86 3.64 8.66 -14.58
C SER A 86 4.03 7.68 -13.47
N LEU A 87 4.71 8.16 -12.43
CA LEU A 87 5.07 7.38 -11.25
C LEU A 87 3.82 6.93 -10.49
N THR A 88 2.91 7.86 -10.19
CA THR A 88 1.64 7.57 -9.49
C THR A 88 0.81 6.56 -10.25
N MET A 89 0.72 6.65 -11.57
CA MET A 89 -0.03 5.66 -12.37
C MET A 89 0.58 4.25 -12.25
N LYS A 90 1.92 4.13 -12.27
CA LYS A 90 2.59 2.84 -12.10
C LYS A 90 2.40 2.26 -10.71
N LYS A 91 2.57 3.07 -9.67
CA LYS A 91 2.31 2.68 -8.28
C LYS A 91 0.83 2.29 -8.10
N ALA A 92 -0.11 3.04 -8.68
CA ALA A 92 -1.54 2.76 -8.63
C ALA A 92 -1.91 1.41 -9.25
N LEU A 93 -1.45 1.13 -10.48
CA LEU A 93 -1.73 -0.15 -11.16
C LEU A 93 -1.21 -1.34 -10.36
N PHE A 94 -0.01 -1.22 -9.79
CA PHE A 94 0.57 -2.26 -8.96
C PHE A 94 -0.24 -2.45 -7.67
N ASN A 95 -0.50 -1.35 -6.95
CA ASN A 95 -1.28 -1.37 -5.72
C ASN A 95 -2.68 -1.98 -5.94
N LEU A 96 -3.32 -1.67 -7.06
CA LEU A 96 -4.63 -2.19 -7.43
C LEU A 96 -4.60 -3.72 -7.60
N ILE A 97 -3.63 -4.27 -8.33
CA ILE A 97 -3.50 -5.72 -8.52
C ILE A 97 -3.13 -6.40 -7.20
N ASN A 98 -2.25 -5.78 -6.41
CA ASN A 98 -1.83 -6.35 -5.14
C ASN A 98 -2.97 -6.39 -4.11
N MET A 99 -3.77 -5.32 -4.03
CA MET A 99 -4.92 -5.24 -3.11
C MET A 99 -6.11 -6.09 -3.58
N HIS A 100 -6.43 -6.07 -4.88
CA HIS A 100 -7.66 -6.66 -5.40
C HIS A 100 -7.48 -8.00 -6.10
N GLY A 101 -6.25 -8.40 -6.43
CA GLY A 101 -5.98 -9.61 -7.21
C GLY A 101 -6.57 -10.87 -6.58
N TRP A 102 -6.44 -11.02 -5.26
CA TRP A 102 -7.04 -12.12 -4.51
C TRP A 102 -8.57 -12.11 -4.57
N PHE A 103 -9.20 -10.95 -4.36
CA PHE A 103 -10.65 -10.82 -4.41
C PHE A 103 -11.20 -11.04 -5.82
N LEU A 104 -10.50 -10.58 -6.86
CA LEU A 104 -10.84 -10.86 -8.26
C LEU A 104 -10.74 -12.36 -8.57
N TYR A 105 -9.70 -13.03 -8.07
CA TYR A 105 -9.58 -14.49 -8.18
C TYR A 105 -10.76 -15.21 -7.52
N LEU A 106 -11.12 -14.81 -6.29
CA LEU A 106 -12.27 -15.38 -5.58
C LEU A 106 -13.59 -15.12 -6.31
N ALA A 107 -13.82 -13.90 -6.80
CA ALA A 107 -15.07 -13.50 -7.45
C ALA A 107 -15.28 -14.18 -8.81
N PHE A 108 -14.25 -14.21 -9.66
CA PHE A 108 -14.39 -14.65 -11.05
C PHE A 108 -13.96 -16.09 -11.29
N TRP A 109 -12.92 -16.56 -10.59
CA TRP A 109 -12.36 -17.90 -10.83
C TRP A 109 -12.94 -18.94 -9.87
N LYS A 110 -12.90 -18.66 -8.55
CA LYS A 110 -13.49 -19.57 -7.55
C LYS A 110 -15.02 -19.47 -7.49
N GLN A 111 -15.57 -18.28 -7.76
CA GLN A 111 -17.00 -17.96 -7.73
C GLN A 111 -17.68 -18.27 -6.38
N ASP A 112 -16.93 -18.14 -5.29
CA ASP A 112 -17.39 -18.41 -3.94
C ASP A 112 -17.74 -17.08 -3.25
N PHE A 113 -18.98 -16.62 -3.45
CA PHE A 113 -19.42 -15.30 -2.99
C PHE A 113 -19.58 -15.20 -1.47
N ASP A 114 -19.92 -16.29 -0.80
CA ASP A 114 -20.03 -16.32 0.66
C ASP A 114 -18.65 -16.15 1.30
N TYR A 115 -17.66 -16.92 0.82
CA TYR A 115 -16.28 -16.75 1.27
C TYR A 115 -15.72 -15.37 0.89
N LEU A 116 -16.02 -14.86 -0.31
CA LEU A 116 -15.63 -13.50 -0.71
C LEU A 116 -16.20 -12.44 0.24
N HIS A 117 -17.47 -12.55 0.63
CA HIS A 117 -18.11 -11.65 1.58
C HIS A 117 -17.40 -11.66 2.94
N GLU A 118 -17.08 -12.84 3.48
CA GLU A 118 -16.31 -12.97 4.71
C GLU A 118 -14.92 -12.34 4.61
N GLN A 119 -14.18 -12.61 3.52
CA GLN A 119 -12.86 -12.04 3.31
C GLN A 119 -12.91 -10.51 3.18
N LEU A 120 -13.92 -9.95 2.52
CA LEU A 120 -14.13 -8.51 2.43
C LEU A 120 -14.43 -7.90 3.81
N MET A 121 -15.30 -8.53 4.61
CA MET A 121 -15.55 -8.06 5.99
C MET A 121 -14.28 -8.03 6.83
N ILE A 122 -13.45 -9.08 6.75
CA ILE A 122 -12.15 -9.14 7.44
C ILE A 122 -11.24 -8.00 6.94
N PHE A 123 -11.15 -7.82 5.62
CA PHE A 123 -10.32 -6.79 5.01
C PHE A 123 -10.67 -5.38 5.51
N PHE A 124 -11.95 -4.99 5.44
CA PHE A 124 -12.40 -3.68 5.91
C PHE A 124 -12.18 -3.50 7.42
N THR A 125 -12.43 -4.53 8.22
CA THR A 125 -12.26 -4.47 9.68
C THR A 125 -10.78 -4.33 10.07
N VAL A 126 -9.90 -5.14 9.46
CA VAL A 126 -8.46 -5.08 9.73
C VAL A 126 -7.89 -3.73 9.26
N LYS A 127 -8.32 -3.23 8.11
CA LYS A 127 -7.93 -1.89 7.63
C LYS A 127 -8.30 -0.79 8.63
N GLN A 128 -9.54 -0.77 9.11
CA GLN A 128 -9.97 0.19 10.14
C GLN A 128 -9.15 0.06 11.43
N LEU A 129 -8.88 -1.17 11.87
CA LEU A 129 -8.10 -1.41 13.08
C LEU A 129 -6.67 -0.90 12.96
N ILE A 130 -6.00 -1.19 11.84
CA ILE A 130 -4.65 -0.73 11.57
C ILE A 130 -4.61 0.79 11.53
N GLY A 131 -5.52 1.44 10.78
CA GLY A 131 -5.59 2.91 10.70
C GLY A 131 -5.80 3.56 12.07
N ASN A 132 -6.77 3.08 12.84
CA ASN A 132 -7.00 3.58 14.21
C ASN A 132 -5.77 3.37 15.12
N CYS A 133 -5.07 2.23 14.99
CA CYS A 133 -3.87 1.94 15.77
C CYS A 133 -2.70 2.84 15.36
N THR A 134 -2.44 3.03 14.06
CA THR A 134 -1.34 3.88 13.59
C THR A 134 -1.57 5.32 13.98
N GLU A 135 -2.79 5.84 13.82
CA GLU A 135 -3.13 7.22 14.17
C GLU A 135 -2.96 7.50 15.67
N VAL A 136 -3.28 6.55 16.55
CA VAL A 136 -3.11 6.74 18.00
C VAL A 136 -1.67 6.47 18.47
N LEU A 137 -1.00 5.45 17.91
CA LEU A 137 0.31 5.00 18.37
C LEU A 137 1.45 5.84 17.80
N VAL A 138 1.41 6.21 16.51
CA VAL A 138 2.47 6.99 15.84
C VAL A 138 2.72 8.34 16.54
N PRO A 139 1.73 9.21 16.79
CA PRO A 139 2.01 10.51 17.43
C PRO A 139 2.49 10.35 18.87
N ARG A 140 2.03 9.32 19.60
CA ARG A 140 2.48 9.05 20.97
C ARG A 140 3.90 8.49 21.00
N ALA A 141 4.26 7.60 20.07
CA ALA A 141 5.61 7.07 19.94
C ALA A 141 6.61 8.15 19.50
N VAL A 142 6.24 8.99 18.51
CA VAL A 142 7.05 10.13 18.07
C VAL A 142 7.26 11.14 19.20
N SER A 143 6.19 11.47 19.95
CA SER A 143 6.28 12.39 21.09
C SER A 143 7.04 11.82 22.30
N ALA A 144 7.11 10.48 22.42
CA ALA A 144 7.85 9.81 23.49
C ALA A 144 9.35 9.64 23.17
N VAL A 145 9.72 9.50 21.89
CA VAL A 145 11.10 9.21 21.45
C VAL A 145 11.87 10.48 21.08
N GLY A 146 11.21 11.55 20.62
CA GLY A 146 11.87 12.76 20.16
C GLY A 146 11.15 14.03 20.64
N ARG A 147 11.93 14.97 21.18
CA ARG A 147 11.53 16.34 21.48
C ARG A 147 10.86 16.97 20.25
N THR A 148 9.53 16.91 20.17
CA THR A 148 8.79 17.76 19.24
C THR A 148 9.07 19.21 19.63
N PRO A 149 9.56 20.07 18.71
CA PRO A 149 9.49 21.49 18.94
C PRO A 149 8.00 21.78 19.13
N LYS A 150 7.63 22.36 20.29
CA LYS A 150 6.26 22.74 20.59
C LYS A 150 5.67 23.40 19.35
N GLY A 151 4.57 22.85 18.86
CA GLY A 151 3.86 23.35 17.68
C GLY A 151 3.67 24.86 17.80
N PHE A 152 3.75 25.54 16.66
CA PHE A 152 3.53 26.97 16.54
C PHE A 152 2.25 27.35 17.29
N ASP A 153 2.39 28.10 18.39
CA ASP A 153 1.27 28.63 19.14
C ASP A 153 0.44 29.48 18.16
N ARG A 154 -0.81 29.10 17.90
CA ARG A 154 -1.72 29.88 17.03
C ARG A 154 -1.94 31.31 17.54
N GLN A 155 -1.54 31.61 18.77
CA GLN A 155 -1.56 32.93 19.41
C GLN A 155 -0.19 33.64 19.48
N ALA A 156 0.87 33.06 18.91
CA ALA A 156 2.19 33.68 18.87
C ALA A 156 2.17 34.90 17.93
N THR A 157 2.39 36.08 18.49
CA THR A 157 2.68 37.30 17.73
C THR A 157 3.91 37.06 16.83
N PRO A 158 3.93 37.59 15.59
CA PRO A 158 4.94 37.30 14.57
C PRO A 158 6.39 37.61 14.97
N SER A 159 6.60 38.32 16.09
CA SER A 159 7.90 38.66 16.67
C SER A 159 8.51 37.60 17.61
N SER A 160 7.81 36.51 17.93
CA SER A 160 8.23 35.54 18.97
C SER A 160 8.75 34.19 18.43
N VAL A 161 8.78 34.02 17.11
CA VAL A 161 9.13 32.75 16.46
C VAL A 161 10.62 32.73 16.16
N SER A 162 11.36 31.86 16.87
CA SER A 162 12.80 31.67 16.63
C SER A 162 13.07 31.23 15.18
N PRO A 163 14.01 31.87 14.45
CA PRO A 163 14.38 31.47 13.09
C PRO A 163 14.77 29.99 12.99
N ALA A 164 15.39 29.45 14.04
CA ALA A 164 15.77 28.04 14.11
C ALA A 164 14.57 27.08 14.17
N ALA A 165 13.43 27.52 14.72
CA ALA A 165 12.20 26.72 14.73
C ALA A 165 11.55 26.69 13.34
N ILE A 166 11.64 27.78 12.59
CA ILE A 166 11.16 27.86 11.20
C ILE A 166 12.02 26.95 10.31
N GLU A 167 13.34 27.03 10.45
CA GLU A 167 14.28 26.20 9.69
C GLU A 167 14.09 24.71 9.99
N ALA A 168 13.93 24.34 11.27
CA ALA A 168 13.62 22.95 11.64
C ALA A 168 12.30 22.45 11.03
N HIS A 169 11.29 23.32 10.88
CA HIS A 169 10.02 22.96 10.26
C HIS A 169 10.13 22.83 8.73
N TRP A 170 10.94 23.68 8.08
CA TRP A 170 11.25 23.60 6.65
C TRP A 170 12.07 22.35 6.28
N MET A 171 12.83 21.80 7.23
CA MET A 171 13.60 20.57 7.04
C MET A 171 12.80 19.29 7.26
N LEU A 172 11.53 19.39 7.68
CA LEU A 172 10.66 18.23 7.76
C LEU A 172 10.42 17.67 6.36
N GLN A 173 10.51 16.36 6.23
CA GLN A 173 10.19 15.68 4.98
C GLN A 173 8.74 15.97 4.62
N GLU A 174 8.50 16.43 3.39
CA GLU A 174 7.15 16.69 2.91
C GLU A 174 6.31 15.40 3.01
N PRO A 175 5.04 15.48 3.47
CA PRO A 175 4.16 14.32 3.56
C PRO A 175 3.98 13.66 2.19
N ASN A 176 4.03 12.34 2.14
CA ASN A 176 3.81 11.59 0.89
C ASN A 176 2.31 11.39 0.62
N ILE A 177 1.66 12.50 0.27
CA ILE A 177 0.22 12.59 0.00
C ILE A 177 -0.21 11.60 -1.10
N GLY A 178 0.70 11.25 -2.01
CA GLY A 178 0.42 10.32 -3.10
C GLY A 178 0.04 8.92 -2.60
N ASP A 179 0.76 8.40 -1.62
CA ASP A 179 0.51 7.06 -1.10
C ASP A 179 -0.78 7.01 -0.26
N ASP A 180 -1.08 8.08 0.48
CA ASP A 180 -2.34 8.24 1.22
C ASP A 180 -3.54 8.20 0.26
N TYR A 181 -3.46 8.93 -0.87
CA TYR A 181 -4.50 8.86 -1.90
C TYR A 181 -4.60 7.47 -2.54
N LEU A 182 -3.49 6.75 -2.72
CA LEU A 182 -3.51 5.39 -3.27
C LEU A 182 -4.19 4.40 -2.32
N GLU A 183 -4.04 4.59 -1.02
CA GLU A 183 -4.75 3.81 -0.01
C GLU A 183 -6.27 4.06 -0.08
N VAL A 184 -6.68 5.33 -0.03
CA VAL A 184 -8.11 5.69 -0.12
C VAL A 184 -8.71 5.25 -1.45
N ALA A 185 -7.99 5.40 -2.56
CA ALA A 185 -8.42 4.93 -3.88
C ALA A 185 -8.58 3.40 -3.91
N GLY A 186 -7.68 2.66 -3.25
CA GLY A 186 -7.77 1.21 -3.10
C GLY A 186 -9.03 0.78 -2.34
N LEU A 187 -9.35 1.47 -1.25
CA LEU A 187 -10.56 1.21 -0.46
C LEU A 187 -11.85 1.56 -1.22
N PHE A 188 -11.84 2.69 -1.93
CA PHE A 188 -12.94 3.10 -2.80
C PHE A 188 -13.21 2.08 -3.90
N ALA A 189 -12.15 1.55 -4.54
CA ALA A 189 -12.28 0.47 -5.51
C ALA A 189 -12.88 -0.79 -4.87
N ALA A 190 -12.45 -1.17 -3.65
CA ALA A 190 -13.03 -2.30 -2.92
C ALA A 190 -14.55 -2.13 -2.71
N ALA A 191 -14.96 -0.94 -2.26
CA ALA A 191 -16.36 -0.65 -1.94
C ALA A 191 -17.26 -0.67 -3.19
N ILE A 192 -16.77 -0.18 -4.33
CA ILE A 192 -17.56 -0.13 -5.57
C ILE A 192 -17.57 -1.47 -6.30
N TRP A 193 -16.40 -2.07 -6.53
CA TRP A 193 -16.29 -3.27 -7.37
C TRP A 193 -17.02 -4.47 -6.76
N TYR A 194 -17.01 -4.58 -5.44
CA TYR A 194 -17.62 -5.69 -4.71
C TYR A 194 -18.97 -5.30 -4.07
N CYS A 195 -19.55 -4.15 -4.42
CA CYS A 195 -20.83 -3.69 -3.89
C CYS A 195 -21.98 -4.72 -3.98
N PRO A 196 -22.13 -5.52 -5.08
CA PRO A 196 -23.19 -6.52 -5.15
C PRO A 196 -23.04 -7.65 -4.12
N VAL A 197 -21.81 -7.95 -3.69
CA VAL A 197 -21.51 -9.02 -2.73
C VAL A 197 -21.51 -8.46 -1.31
N PHE A 198 -20.96 -7.26 -1.11
CA PHE A 198 -20.83 -6.63 0.20
C PHE A 198 -21.32 -5.17 0.16
N PRO A 199 -22.65 -4.93 0.27
CA PRO A 199 -23.22 -3.60 0.16
C PRO A 199 -22.82 -2.68 1.32
N LEU A 200 -22.46 -3.25 2.48
CA LEU A 200 -21.99 -2.49 3.64
C LEU A 200 -20.58 -1.91 3.44
N GLY A 201 -19.83 -2.34 2.42
CA GLY A 201 -18.47 -1.86 2.17
C GLY A 201 -18.38 -0.35 1.99
N LEU A 202 -19.41 0.28 1.40
CA LEU A 202 -19.46 1.72 1.24
C LEU A 202 -19.57 2.46 2.58
N LEU A 203 -20.28 1.89 3.57
CA LEU A 203 -20.38 2.46 4.92
C LEU A 203 -19.04 2.36 5.65
N PHE A 204 -18.33 1.23 5.54
CA PHE A 204 -17.00 1.09 6.13
C PHE A 204 -15.98 2.02 5.47
N ALA A 205 -16.02 2.19 4.16
CA ALA A 205 -15.18 3.15 3.45
C ALA A 205 -15.45 4.59 3.91
N LEU A 206 -16.73 4.94 4.11
CA LEU A 206 -17.12 6.25 4.65
C LEU A 206 -16.58 6.45 6.07
N LEU A 207 -16.72 5.44 6.95
CA LEU A 207 -16.23 5.52 8.32
C LEU A 207 -14.72 5.72 8.34
N HIS A 208 -13.98 4.94 7.55
CA HIS A 208 -12.54 5.11 7.40
C HIS A 208 -12.17 6.52 6.96
N ALA A 209 -12.81 7.05 5.91
CA ALA A 209 -12.56 8.41 5.43
C ALA A 209 -12.98 9.54 6.38
N VAL A 210 -13.78 9.25 7.42
CA VAL A 210 -14.16 10.23 8.46
C VAL A 210 -13.21 10.18 9.65
N PHE A 211 -12.67 9.00 9.95
CA PHE A 211 -11.72 8.82 11.05
C PHE A 211 -10.28 9.15 10.66
N GLU A 212 -9.93 9.02 9.38
CA GLU A 212 -8.65 9.44 8.80
C GLU A 212 -8.63 10.94 8.44
#